data_AF-A0A5C7UWS6-F1
#
_entry.id   AF-A0A5C7UWS6-F1
#
_cell.length_a   1.000
_cell.length_b   1.000
_cell.length_c   1.000
_cell.angle_alpha   90.00
_cell.angle_beta   90.00
_cell.angle_gamma   90.00
#
_symmetry.space_group_name_H-M   'P 1'
#
loop_
_entity.id
_entity.type
_entity.pdbx_description
1 polymer ?
#
loop_
_entity_poly.entity_id
_entity_poly.type
_entity_poly.pdbx_seq_one_letter_code
_entity_poly.pdbx_strand_id
1 'polypeptide(L)'
;MAYRVEDIRVAMLDMLGEQGEHSHPQVARRIRYAGDALALWYARADLMAALAGLHGEQLARTRMVSLSVLFEGTLPKGMASRPSSLSRF
;
A
#
# COMPACT_ATOMS: atom_id res chain seq x y z
N MET A 1 11.61 15.34 5.54
CA MET A 1 10.29 14.74 5.27
C MET A 1 10.24 13.90 3.99
N ALA A 2 11.35 13.71 3.24
CA ALA A 2 11.43 12.76 2.12
C ALA A 2 11.63 11.30 2.57
N TYR A 3 12.32 11.11 3.71
CA TYR A 3 12.64 9.80 4.28
C TYR A 3 11.39 8.91 4.44
N ARG A 4 10.29 9.48 4.96
CA ARG A 4 9.01 8.77 5.13
C ARG A 4 8.35 8.30 3.84
N VAL A 5 8.48 9.05 2.75
CA VAL A 5 7.90 8.64 1.45
C VAL A 5 8.72 7.48 0.87
N GLU A 6 10.04 7.54 1.01
CA GLU A 6 10.92 6.43 0.59
C GLU A 6 10.66 5.16 1.40
N ASP A 7 10.52 5.26 2.72
CA ASP A 7 10.22 4.12 3.59
C ASP A 7 8.92 3.41 3.16
N ILE A 8 7.86 4.18 2.87
CA ILE A 8 6.60 3.64 2.37
C ILE A 8 6.80 2.98 1.01
N ARG A 9 7.54 3.62 0.10
CA ARG A 9 7.80 3.08 -1.24
C ARG A 9 8.53 1.73 -1.16
N VAL A 10 9.59 1.66 -0.36
CA VAL A 10 10.35 0.43 -0.15
C VAL A 10 9.45 -0.66 0.44
N ALA A 11 8.66 -0.34 1.47
CA ALA A 11 7.73 -1.29 2.08
C ALA A 11 6.67 -1.79 1.08
N MET A 12 6.16 -0.93 0.19
CA MET A 12 5.21 -1.33 -0.84
C MET A 12 5.83 -2.25 -1.90
N LEU A 13 7.07 -1.98 -2.33
CA LEU A 13 7.80 -2.82 -3.29
C LEU A 13 8.21 -4.17 -2.68
N ASP A 14 8.68 -4.17 -1.44
CA ASP A 14 9.00 -5.40 -0.70
C ASP A 14 7.77 -6.29 -0.51
N MET A 15 6.62 -5.67 -0.18
CA MET A 15 5.36 -6.39 -0.06
C MET A 15 4.88 -7.00 -1.37
N LEU A 16 5.11 -6.32 -2.49
CA LEU A 16 4.80 -6.81 -3.83
C LEU A 16 5.74 -7.97 -4.21
N GLY A 17 7.02 -7.86 -3.86
CA GLY A 17 8.06 -8.86 -4.10
C GLY A 17 8.35 -9.10 -5.59
N GLU A 18 9.40 -9.85 -5.89
CA GLU A 18 9.84 -10.12 -7.27
C GLU A 18 8.74 -10.78 -8.12
N GLN A 19 8.01 -11.75 -7.55
CA GLN A 19 6.87 -12.39 -8.23
C GLN A 19 5.80 -11.35 -8.60
N GLY A 20 5.43 -10.48 -7.66
CA GLY A 20 4.43 -9.45 -7.91
C GLY A 20 4.91 -8.39 -8.89
N GLU A 21 6.21 -8.06 -8.90
CA GLU A 21 6.78 -7.17 -9.91
C GLU A 21 6.70 -7.79 -11.32
N HIS A 22 6.95 -9.09 -11.45
CA HIS A 22 6.83 -9.80 -12.73
C HIS A 22 5.38 -9.94 -13.20
N SER A 23 4.44 -10.26 -12.30
CA SER A 23 3.02 -10.43 -12.64
C SER A 23 2.27 -9.10 -12.78
N HIS A 24 2.71 -8.04 -12.09
CA HIS A 24 2.06 -6.73 -12.05
C HIS A 24 3.06 -5.57 -12.25
N PRO A 25 3.79 -5.53 -13.38
CA PRO A 25 4.84 -4.53 -13.62
C PRO A 25 4.32 -3.08 -13.60
N GLN A 26 3.05 -2.87 -13.95
CA GLN A 26 2.38 -1.57 -13.85
C GLN A 26 2.23 -1.08 -12.41
N VAL A 27 1.99 -1.98 -11.46
CA VAL A 27 1.86 -1.66 -10.03
C VAL A 27 3.23 -1.28 -9.47
N ALA A 28 4.25 -2.07 -9.80
CA ALA A 28 5.63 -1.78 -9.43
C ALA A 28 6.08 -0.40 -9.93
N ARG A 29 5.83 -0.08 -11.21
CA ARG A 29 6.16 1.25 -11.78
C ARG A 29 5.41 2.38 -11.07
N ARG A 30 4.12 2.22 -10.81
CA ARG A 30 3.31 3.24 -10.14
C ARG A 30 3.86 3.56 -8.75
N ILE A 31 4.27 2.53 -7.99
CA ILE A 31 4.89 2.69 -6.67
C ILE A 31 6.26 3.37 -6.81
N ARG A 32 7.11 2.88 -7.73
CA ARG A 32 8.49 3.33 -7.91
C ARG A 32 8.58 4.81 -8.29
N TYR A 33 7.64 5.29 -9.11
CA TYR A 33 7.62 6.68 -9.61
C TYR A 33 6.60 7.58 -8.91
N ALA A 34 5.97 7.13 -7.82
CA ALA A 34 5.08 7.98 -7.03
C ALA A 34 5.87 9.17 -6.44
N GLY A 35 5.41 10.40 -6.77
CA GLY A 35 6.09 11.64 -6.41
C GLY A 35 5.94 12.07 -4.95
N ASP A 36 4.92 11.57 -4.25
CA ASP A 36 4.65 11.90 -2.86
C ASP A 36 3.86 10.79 -2.13
N ALA A 37 3.60 11.00 -0.83
CA ALA A 37 2.82 10.08 -0.01
C ALA A 37 1.37 9.90 -0.52
N LEU A 38 0.80 10.90 -1.17
CA LEU A 38 -0.57 10.83 -1.68
C LEU A 38 -0.67 9.91 -2.90
N ALA A 39 0.30 10.01 -3.82
CA ALA A 39 0.43 9.12 -4.96
C ALA A 39 0.63 7.66 -4.52
N LEU A 40 1.45 7.42 -3.48
CA LEU A 40 1.61 6.09 -2.88
C LEU A 40 0.32 5.58 -2.22
N TRP A 41 -0.43 6.46 -1.55
CA TRP A 41 -1.71 6.10 -0.93
C TRP A 41 -2.72 5.62 -1.96
N TYR A 42 -2.80 6.28 -3.12
CA TYR A 42 -3.64 5.82 -4.22
C TYR A 42 -3.12 4.53 -4.86
N ALA A 43 -1.80 4.36 -5.00
CA ALA A 43 -1.20 3.12 -5.49
C ALA A 43 -1.47 1.91 -4.57
N ARG A 44 -1.84 2.13 -3.30
CA ARG A 44 -2.18 1.05 -2.36
C ARG A 44 -3.38 0.23 -2.81
N ALA A 45 -4.34 0.80 -3.53
CA ALA A 45 -5.48 0.05 -4.06
C ALA A 45 -5.04 -0.98 -5.13
N ASP A 46 -4.15 -0.56 -6.03
CA ASP A 46 -3.57 -1.42 -7.06
C ASP A 46 -2.70 -2.52 -6.42
N LEU A 47 -1.92 -2.18 -5.38
CA LEU A 47 -1.16 -3.14 -4.60
C LEU A 47 -2.06 -4.17 -3.91
N MET A 48 -3.18 -3.75 -3.31
CA MET A 48 -4.15 -4.66 -2.69
C MET A 48 -4.67 -5.67 -3.71
N ALA A 49 -5.10 -5.20 -4.90
CA ALA A 49 -5.60 -6.06 -5.95
C ALA A 49 -4.55 -7.07 -6.43
N ALA A 50 -3.29 -6.65 -6.59
CA ALA A 50 -2.18 -7.53 -6.93
C ALA A 50 -1.96 -8.61 -5.85
N LEU A 51 -1.88 -8.21 -4.58
CA LEU A 51 -1.69 -9.14 -3.45
C LEU A 51 -2.85 -10.13 -3.32
N ALA A 52 -4.09 -9.68 -3.53
CA ALA A 52 -5.26 -10.54 -3.49
C ALA A 52 -5.25 -11.58 -4.62
N GLY A 53 -4.82 -11.18 -5.82
CA GLY A 53 -4.65 -12.10 -6.95
C GLY A 53 -3.54 -13.14 -6.72
N LEU A 54 -2.45 -12.75 -6.06
CA LEU A 54 -1.30 -13.63 -5.82
C LEU A 54 -1.48 -14.56 -4.61
N HIS A 55 -2.14 -14.09 -3.56
CA HIS A 55 -2.15 -14.77 -2.26
C HIS A 55 -3.52 -14.92 -1.61
N GLY A 56 -4.58 -14.45 -2.27
CA GLY A 56 -5.92 -14.39 -1.71
C GLY A 56 -6.17 -13.14 -0.88
N GLU A 57 -7.44 -12.73 -0.85
CA GLU A 57 -7.85 -11.44 -0.28
C GLU A 57 -7.60 -11.34 1.23
N GLN A 58 -7.79 -12.42 1.98
CA GLN A 58 -7.59 -12.42 3.44
C GLN A 58 -6.14 -12.09 3.82
N LEU A 59 -5.17 -12.70 3.13
CA LEU A 59 -3.75 -12.44 3.38
C LEU A 59 -3.37 -11.02 2.93
N ALA A 60 -3.88 -10.59 1.77
CA ALA A 60 -3.68 -9.24 1.26
C ALA A 60 -4.16 -8.18 2.26
N ARG A 61 -5.41 -8.31 2.77
CA ARG A 61 -5.97 -7.41 3.78
C ARG A 61 -5.10 -7.33 5.02
N THR A 62 -4.61 -8.48 5.51
CA THR A 62 -3.74 -8.53 6.69
C THR A 62 -2.44 -7.74 6.48
N ARG A 63 -1.76 -7.94 5.33
CA ARG A 63 -0.55 -7.18 5.00
C ARG A 63 -0.82 -5.68 4.84
N MET A 64 -1.96 -5.32 4.28
CA MET A 64 -2.36 -3.91 4.06
C MET A 64 -2.65 -3.15 5.36
N VAL A 65 -2.97 -3.82 6.47
CA VAL A 65 -3.14 -3.17 7.79
C VAL A 65 -1.82 -2.57 8.24
N SER A 66 -0.74 -3.35 8.22
CA SER A 66 0.61 -2.87 8.60
C SER A 66 1.08 -1.74 7.70
N LEU A 67 0.82 -1.81 6.39
CA LEU A 67 1.15 -0.74 5.45
C LEU A 67 0.42 0.58 5.77
N SER A 68 -0.85 0.50 6.18
CA SER A 68 -1.69 1.68 6.42
C SER A 68 -1.15 2.55 7.57
N VAL A 69 -0.49 1.93 8.56
CA VAL A 69 0.15 2.64 9.69
C VAL A 69 1.29 3.54 9.22
N LEU A 70 2.04 3.14 8.18
CA LEU A 70 3.16 3.93 7.67
C LEU A 70 2.72 5.29 7.09
N PHE A 71 1.47 5.37 6.63
CA PHE A 71 0.88 6.59 6.09
C PHE A 71 0.42 7.59 7.17
N GLU A 72 0.34 7.19 8.44
CA GLU A 72 -0.18 8.02 9.54
C GLU A 72 0.68 9.27 9.77
N GLY A 73 0.10 10.45 9.63
CA GLY A 73 0.82 11.73 9.75
C GLY A 73 1.68 12.12 8.53
N THR A 74 1.70 11.31 7.46
CA THR A 74 2.25 11.68 6.14
C THR A 74 1.20 12.26 5.23
N LEU A 75 -0.07 11.91 5.48
CA LEU A 75 -1.20 12.37 4.70
C LEU A 75 -1.79 13.67 5.29
N PRO A 76 -2.40 14.53 4.44
CA PRO A 76 -3.20 15.65 4.91
C PRO A 76 -4.26 15.20 5.92
N LYS A 77 -4.54 16.05 6.91
CA LYS A 77 -5.55 15.78 7.95
C LYS A 77 -6.90 15.46 7.28
N GLY A 78 -7.47 14.31 7.61
CA GLY A 78 -8.76 13.84 7.07
C GLY A 78 -8.68 12.72 6.03
N MET A 79 -7.49 12.35 5.56
CA MET A 79 -7.33 11.33 4.50
C MET A 79 -6.90 9.94 5.00
N ALA A 80 -6.26 9.87 6.17
CA ALA A 80 -6.05 8.62 6.87
C ALA A 80 -7.41 8.13 7.40
N SER A 81 -8.16 7.43 6.56
CA SER A 81 -9.44 6.84 6.95
C SER A 81 -9.26 5.96 8.17
N ARG A 82 -10.13 6.18 9.16
CA ARG A 82 -10.25 5.37 10.37
C ARG A 82 -10.30 3.89 9.99
N PRO A 83 -9.59 3.02 10.71
CA PRO A 83 -9.80 1.58 10.57
C PRO A 83 -11.30 1.33 10.74
N SER A 84 -11.89 0.69 9.74
CA SER A 84 -13.30 0.35 9.76
C SER A 84 -13.56 -0.47 11.03
N SER A 85 -14.32 0.08 11.96
CA SER A 85 -15.01 -0.72 12.96
C SER A 85 -16.04 -1.56 12.21
N LEU A 86 -15.59 -2.63 11.55
CA LEU A 86 -16.49 -3.71 11.16
C LEU A 86 -16.77 -4.49 12.44
N SER A 87 -17.61 -3.90 13.28
CA SER A 87 -18.24 -4.58 14.39
C SER A 87 -19.05 -5.74 13.82
N ARG A 88 -18.55 -6.94 14.14
CA ARG A 88 -19.28 -8.21 14.21
C ARG A 88 -20.75 -8.00 14.59
N PHE A 89 -21.67 -8.44 13.74
CA PHE A 89 -23.01 -8.90 14.10
C PHE A 89 -23.25 -10.20 13.36
#